data_AF-A0A9E0SBN7-F1
#
_entry.id   AF-A0A9E0SBN7-F1
#
_cell.length_a   1.000
_cell.length_b   1.000
_cell.length_c   1.000
_cell.angle_alpha   90.00
_cell.angle_beta   90.00
_cell.angle_gamma   90.00
#
_symmetry.space_group_name_H-M   'P 1'
#
loop_
_entity.id
_entity.type
_entity.pdbx_description
1 polymer ?
#
loop_
_entity_poly.entity_id
_entity_poly.type
_entity_poly.pdbx_seq_one_letter_code
_entity_poly.pdbx_strand_id
1 'polypeptide(L)'
;HITGPGNATINGGTVNGNSAGREGGGLWNGSGIMTLDAVTIDANLALGDAADDGGAGVFNNGGTLNISNGTIISNNLATGTAASGGGLLSTAGDVTINDASFVANAANRAGGAIEIIDGNLNFTNASMINNDVNGTAGTAAPGNGGGLHVTGTSGTIIIATSTISGNAAANEGGGLWNQNGTVMNVSTSTIDNNSASEGGGVYNNGGAITNIMTSTISGNSASVSGGGVTNNGAVLDLNAVTIAMNSSTGIGGGIDAVNNVTLKNSIVALNTAASGLDVSGNVISNDYNLIGTDDLSVFASQANDLEEVSPLLGPLQDNGGTTFTHQLLNNSPAFDAGDPADLFTDQIGQSVFGTARDMGAFEAQAALSVSEFDFSSVLSVYPNPTNGVFAIEIGESIANDINLKVISITGKLVKEVTLGTGVNTVDINGLASGLYILNLTFDTNQVTHKLILN
;
A
#
# COMPACT_ATOMS: atom_id res chain seq x y z
N HIS A 1 -24.65 22.24 3.24
CA HIS A 1 -25.66 21.47 4.01
C HIS A 1 -26.91 21.28 3.15
N ILE A 2 -27.28 20.04 2.83
CA ILE A 2 -28.46 19.71 2.01
C ILE A 2 -29.32 18.68 2.73
N THR A 3 -30.38 19.09 3.44
CA THR A 3 -31.20 18.23 4.33
C THR A 3 -32.15 17.24 3.63
N GLY A 4 -32.32 17.33 2.32
CA GLY A 4 -33.33 16.58 1.57
C GLY A 4 -32.77 15.93 0.29
N PRO A 5 -33.63 15.55 -0.67
CA PRO A 5 -33.23 14.82 -1.88
C PRO A 5 -32.55 15.72 -2.93
N GLY A 6 -32.07 16.90 -2.52
CA GLY A 6 -31.41 17.83 -3.42
C GLY A 6 -30.04 17.29 -3.83
N ASN A 7 -29.68 17.46 -5.10
CA ASN A 7 -28.36 17.09 -5.59
C ASN A 7 -27.41 18.28 -5.53
N ALA A 8 -26.13 18.01 -5.30
CA ALA A 8 -25.07 18.99 -5.47
C ALA A 8 -23.86 18.40 -6.18
N THR A 9 -23.25 19.23 -7.01
CA THR A 9 -21.97 18.96 -7.67
C THR A 9 -21.05 20.12 -7.34
N ILE A 10 -19.90 19.81 -6.73
CA ILE A 10 -18.88 20.77 -6.33
C ILE A 10 -17.62 20.41 -7.10
N ASN A 11 -17.20 21.31 -8.00
CA ASN A 11 -16.04 21.13 -8.86
C ASN A 11 -14.96 22.13 -8.45
N GLY A 12 -13.84 21.64 -7.94
CA GLY A 12 -12.75 22.46 -7.44
C GLY A 12 -13.07 23.19 -6.14
N GLY A 13 -12.14 24.05 -5.75
CA GLY A 13 -12.30 24.95 -4.61
C GLY A 13 -11.96 24.32 -3.26
N THR A 14 -12.20 25.09 -2.20
CA THR A 14 -11.80 24.74 -0.83
C THR A 14 -12.96 24.93 0.14
N VAL A 15 -13.20 23.93 0.98
CA VAL A 15 -14.11 23.96 2.13
C VAL A 15 -13.27 23.81 3.38
N ASN A 16 -12.97 24.92 4.07
CA ASN A 16 -12.06 24.88 5.21
C ASN A 16 -12.44 25.73 6.41
N GLY A 17 -11.94 25.33 7.58
CA GLY A 17 -12.09 26.08 8.83
C GLY A 17 -13.52 26.20 9.34
N ASN A 18 -14.43 25.34 8.87
CA ASN A 18 -15.82 25.36 9.29
C ASN A 18 -15.99 24.59 10.59
N SER A 19 -17.00 24.96 11.37
CA SER A 19 -17.36 24.27 12.62
C SER A 19 -18.85 24.03 12.68
N ALA A 20 -19.24 22.77 12.89
CA ALA A 20 -20.61 22.37 13.14
C ALA A 20 -20.75 21.90 14.59
N GLY A 21 -21.86 22.30 15.22
CA GLY A 21 -22.19 21.88 16.58
C GLY A 21 -22.52 20.39 16.72
N ARG A 22 -22.70 19.67 15.61
CA ARG A 22 -22.99 18.23 15.62
C ARG A 22 -22.20 17.45 14.57
N GLU A 23 -22.49 17.68 13.30
CA GLU A 23 -22.05 16.83 12.19
C GLU A 23 -21.85 17.63 10.90
N GLY A 24 -21.05 17.10 9.96
CA GLY A 24 -20.86 17.72 8.64
C GLY A 24 -20.20 19.08 8.74
N GLY A 25 -19.05 19.15 9.41
CA GLY A 25 -18.30 20.40 9.64
C GLY A 25 -18.08 21.17 8.34
N GLY A 26 -17.57 20.50 7.30
CA GLY A 26 -17.43 21.03 5.96
C GLY A 26 -18.70 20.89 5.13
N LEU A 27 -19.07 19.64 4.81
CA LEU A 27 -20.19 19.31 3.92
C LEU A 27 -21.17 18.33 4.58
N TRP A 28 -22.44 18.44 4.20
CA TRP A 28 -23.52 17.59 4.72
C TRP A 28 -24.46 17.23 3.57
N ASN A 29 -24.56 15.93 3.28
CA ASN A 29 -25.41 15.34 2.27
C ASN A 29 -26.60 14.60 2.91
N GLY A 30 -27.81 14.92 2.46
CA GLY A 30 -29.04 14.23 2.85
C GLY A 30 -29.28 13.01 1.99
N SER A 31 -30.53 12.80 1.55
CA SER A 31 -30.91 11.65 0.71
C SER A 31 -30.64 11.83 -0.79
N GLY A 32 -30.09 12.97 -1.19
CA GLY A 32 -29.74 13.26 -2.59
C GLY A 32 -28.36 12.75 -2.98
N ILE A 33 -27.90 13.19 -4.15
CA ILE A 33 -26.57 12.90 -4.67
C ILE A 33 -25.64 14.09 -4.40
N MET A 34 -24.53 13.84 -3.73
CA MET A 34 -23.42 14.79 -3.63
C MET A 34 -22.23 14.28 -4.43
N THR A 35 -21.73 15.10 -5.36
CA THR A 35 -20.52 14.82 -6.14
C THR A 35 -19.46 15.86 -5.83
N LEU A 36 -18.30 15.39 -5.41
CA LEU A 36 -17.10 16.17 -5.10
C LEU A 36 -16.02 15.81 -6.14
N ASP A 37 -15.60 16.80 -6.90
CA ASP A 37 -14.66 16.66 -8.00
C ASP A 37 -13.52 17.67 -7.81
N ALA A 38 -12.29 17.18 -7.60
CA ALA A 38 -11.09 17.99 -7.36
C ALA A 38 -11.22 19.02 -6.21
N VAL A 39 -11.94 18.68 -5.14
CA VAL A 39 -12.20 19.59 -4.00
C VAL A 39 -11.13 19.44 -2.93
N THR A 40 -10.80 20.52 -2.21
CA THR A 40 -10.04 20.44 -0.95
C THR A 40 -10.98 20.67 0.24
N ILE A 41 -11.05 19.73 1.18
CA ILE A 41 -11.87 19.81 2.40
C ILE A 41 -10.92 19.73 3.59
N ASP A 42 -10.61 20.88 4.19
CA ASP A 42 -9.48 20.99 5.11
C ASP A 42 -9.85 21.62 6.45
N ALA A 43 -9.34 21.09 7.56
CA ALA A 43 -9.43 21.73 8.87
C ALA A 43 -10.86 22.08 9.33
N ASN A 44 -11.84 21.23 9.01
CA ASN A 44 -13.21 21.38 9.49
C ASN A 44 -13.43 20.61 10.81
N LEU A 45 -14.39 21.07 11.60
CA LEU A 45 -14.64 20.60 12.96
C LEU A 45 -16.10 20.16 13.14
N ALA A 46 -16.31 18.96 13.71
CA ALA A 46 -17.60 18.49 14.17
C ALA A 46 -17.56 18.21 15.69
N LEU A 47 -18.51 18.80 16.43
CA LEU A 47 -18.51 18.81 17.90
C LEU A 47 -19.53 17.84 18.54
N GLY A 48 -20.33 17.12 17.75
CA GLY A 48 -21.42 16.30 18.28
C GLY A 48 -20.92 15.11 19.09
N ASP A 49 -21.52 14.88 20.26
CA ASP A 49 -21.05 13.89 21.23
C ASP A 49 -21.49 12.45 20.92
N ALA A 50 -22.51 12.26 20.10
CA ALA A 50 -23.10 10.94 19.85
C ALA A 50 -22.27 10.11 18.85
N ALA A 51 -22.55 8.82 18.81
CA ALA A 51 -21.80 7.91 17.95
C ALA A 51 -22.11 8.11 16.45
N ASP A 52 -23.32 8.53 16.14
CA ASP A 52 -23.75 8.90 14.79
C ASP A 52 -23.46 10.37 14.46
N ASP A 53 -22.78 11.10 15.35
CA ASP A 53 -22.28 12.44 15.08
C ASP A 53 -20.83 12.40 14.55
N GLY A 54 -20.46 13.42 13.77
CA GLY A 54 -19.12 13.57 13.22
C GLY A 54 -19.12 13.89 11.73
N GLY A 55 -18.29 13.23 10.93
CA GLY A 55 -18.13 13.58 9.51
C GLY A 55 -17.60 15.00 9.38
N ALA A 56 -16.49 15.29 10.05
CA ALA A 56 -16.04 16.68 10.18
C ALA A 56 -15.70 17.29 8.82
N GLY A 57 -15.08 16.53 7.92
CA GLY A 57 -14.98 16.90 6.51
C GLY A 57 -16.33 16.80 5.81
N VAL A 58 -16.87 15.59 5.71
CA VAL A 58 -18.13 15.29 5.03
C VAL A 58 -19.00 14.39 5.89
N PHE A 59 -20.29 14.71 6.00
CA PHE A 59 -21.30 13.83 6.58
C PHE A 59 -22.31 13.42 5.50
N ASN A 60 -22.51 12.11 5.34
CA ASN A 60 -23.47 11.53 4.40
C ASN A 60 -24.59 10.81 5.15
N ASN A 61 -25.82 11.27 4.95
CA ASN A 61 -26.99 10.82 5.70
C ASN A 61 -28.00 10.10 4.81
N GLY A 62 -27.60 8.96 4.23
CA GLY A 62 -28.47 8.13 3.40
C GLY A 62 -28.48 8.45 1.91
N GLY A 63 -27.71 9.46 1.48
CA GLY A 63 -27.58 9.82 0.07
C GLY A 63 -26.45 9.07 -0.64
N THR A 64 -26.33 9.31 -1.94
CA THR A 64 -25.18 8.86 -2.71
C THR A 64 -24.08 9.90 -2.65
N LEU A 65 -22.89 9.52 -2.22
CA LEU A 65 -21.72 10.38 -2.17
C LEU A 65 -20.66 9.88 -3.16
N ASN A 66 -20.30 10.74 -4.12
CA ASN A 66 -19.23 10.48 -5.09
C ASN A 66 -18.07 11.45 -4.83
N ILE A 67 -16.86 10.93 -4.62
CA ILE A 67 -15.65 11.72 -4.38
C ILE A 67 -14.60 11.31 -5.41
N SER A 68 -14.04 12.28 -6.14
CA SER A 68 -13.15 11.95 -7.24
C SER A 68 -12.11 13.00 -7.63
N ASN A 69 -11.21 12.59 -8.54
CA ASN A 69 -10.30 13.41 -9.32
C ASN A 69 -9.35 14.26 -8.46
N GLY A 70 -8.58 13.60 -7.60
CA GLY A 70 -7.63 14.24 -6.69
C GLY A 70 -8.29 15.07 -5.59
N THR A 71 -9.54 14.76 -5.21
CA THR A 71 -10.15 15.40 -4.03
C THR A 71 -9.34 15.07 -2.78
N ILE A 72 -9.02 16.09 -1.97
CA ILE A 72 -8.24 15.97 -0.74
C ILE A 72 -9.13 16.31 0.45
N ILE A 73 -9.22 15.40 1.41
CA ILE A 73 -9.93 15.57 2.68
C ILE A 73 -8.90 15.48 3.78
N SER A 74 -8.54 16.61 4.39
CA SER A 74 -7.41 16.69 5.31
C SER A 74 -7.68 17.42 6.60
N ASN A 75 -6.97 17.04 7.67
CA ASN A 75 -6.95 17.77 8.95
C ASN A 75 -8.36 17.99 9.57
N ASN A 76 -9.37 17.22 9.19
CA ASN A 76 -10.71 17.38 9.71
C ASN A 76 -10.84 16.62 11.04
N LEU A 77 -11.50 17.25 12.02
CA LEU A 77 -11.53 16.79 13.40
C LEU A 77 -12.97 16.57 13.88
N ALA A 78 -13.31 15.33 14.23
CA ALA A 78 -14.54 14.98 14.92
C ALA A 78 -14.25 14.84 16.42
N THR A 79 -14.46 15.92 17.19
CA THR A 79 -13.93 16.06 18.56
C THR A 79 -14.97 15.85 19.67
N GLY A 80 -16.23 15.60 19.32
CA GLY A 80 -17.22 15.24 20.34
C GLY A 80 -16.89 13.90 20.99
N THR A 81 -17.46 13.65 22.17
CA THR A 81 -17.03 12.58 23.07
C THR A 81 -16.96 11.20 22.42
N ALA A 82 -17.95 10.85 21.60
CA ALA A 82 -17.96 9.62 20.81
C ALA A 82 -18.03 9.89 19.31
N ALA A 83 -17.58 11.05 18.84
CA ALA A 83 -17.69 11.45 17.43
C ALA A 83 -16.81 10.61 16.51
N SER A 84 -17.24 10.48 15.25
CA SER A 84 -16.65 9.56 14.28
C SER A 84 -16.44 10.15 12.89
N GLY A 85 -15.64 9.49 12.06
CA GLY A 85 -15.44 9.90 10.68
C GLY A 85 -14.81 11.29 10.61
N GLY A 86 -13.55 11.41 11.01
CA GLY A 86 -12.84 12.70 10.98
C GLY A 86 -12.92 13.32 9.58
N GLY A 87 -12.56 12.53 8.56
CA GLY A 87 -12.72 12.92 7.16
C GLY A 87 -14.15 12.76 6.67
N LEU A 88 -14.71 11.56 6.78
CA LEU A 88 -16.04 11.20 6.30
C LEU A 88 -16.78 10.31 7.30
N LEU A 89 -18.05 10.63 7.58
CA LEU A 89 -18.99 9.73 8.23
C LEU A 89 -20.18 9.49 7.31
N SER A 90 -20.48 8.23 7.00
CA SER A 90 -21.69 7.83 6.28
C SER A 90 -22.59 6.99 7.17
N THR A 91 -23.77 7.50 7.49
CA THR A 91 -24.75 6.79 8.32
C THR A 91 -25.58 5.78 7.52
N ALA A 92 -25.73 6.04 6.22
CA ALA A 92 -26.41 5.19 5.23
C ALA A 92 -26.06 5.66 3.81
N GLY A 93 -26.50 4.91 2.80
CA GLY A 93 -26.32 5.26 1.38
C GLY A 93 -24.97 4.81 0.81
N ASP A 94 -24.84 4.91 -0.52
CA ASP A 94 -23.64 4.43 -1.21
C ASP A 94 -22.57 5.52 -1.29
N VAL A 95 -21.33 5.14 -0.95
CA VAL A 95 -20.15 5.99 -1.04
C VAL A 95 -19.19 5.44 -2.09
N THR A 96 -18.89 6.25 -3.10
CA THR A 96 -17.87 5.95 -4.12
C THR A 96 -16.74 6.96 -4.04
N ILE A 97 -15.52 6.47 -3.85
CA ILE A 97 -14.29 7.25 -3.77
C ILE A 97 -13.33 6.69 -4.81
N ASN A 98 -12.97 7.51 -5.79
CA ASN A 98 -12.01 7.14 -6.82
C ASN A 98 -11.00 8.26 -7.04
N ASP A 99 -9.71 8.01 -6.86
CA ASP A 99 -8.68 9.05 -7.01
C ASP A 99 -8.90 10.20 -6.01
N ALA A 100 -8.69 9.90 -4.72
CA ALA A 100 -8.86 10.86 -3.63
C ALA A 100 -7.92 10.53 -2.46
N SER A 101 -7.65 11.52 -1.61
CA SER A 101 -6.76 11.38 -0.46
C SER A 101 -7.41 11.85 0.84
N PHE A 102 -7.35 11.01 1.87
CA PHE A 102 -7.75 11.30 3.24
C PHE A 102 -6.50 11.40 4.11
N VAL A 103 -6.15 12.59 4.57
CA VAL A 103 -4.86 12.84 5.23
C VAL A 103 -5.03 13.50 6.59
N ALA A 104 -4.45 12.91 7.64
CA ALA A 104 -4.39 13.53 8.96
C ALA A 104 -5.77 13.94 9.52
N ASN A 105 -6.82 13.23 9.14
CA ASN A 105 -8.13 13.40 9.76
C ASN A 105 -8.18 12.63 11.07
N ALA A 106 -8.93 13.13 12.04
CA ALA A 106 -9.03 12.47 13.33
C ALA A 106 -10.45 12.47 13.90
N ALA A 107 -10.76 11.42 14.64
CA ALA A 107 -12.00 11.26 15.38
C ALA A 107 -11.73 10.68 16.78
N ASN A 108 -12.66 10.84 17.72
CA ASN A 108 -12.48 10.26 19.06
C ASN A 108 -12.89 8.79 19.15
N ARG A 109 -13.96 8.40 18.44
CA ARG A 109 -14.49 7.03 18.53
C ARG A 109 -13.92 6.11 17.48
N ALA A 110 -14.16 6.44 16.22
CA ALA A 110 -13.94 5.52 15.13
C ALA A 110 -13.77 6.21 13.78
N GLY A 111 -13.01 5.58 12.88
CA GLY A 111 -12.83 6.04 11.51
C GLY A 111 -12.15 7.39 11.46
N GLY A 112 -10.85 7.46 11.76
CA GLY A 112 -10.12 8.72 11.68
C GLY A 112 -10.26 9.34 10.28
N ALA A 113 -10.08 8.51 9.25
CA ALA A 113 -10.38 8.89 7.86
C ALA A 113 -11.88 8.77 7.57
N ILE A 114 -12.41 7.54 7.70
CA ILE A 114 -13.76 7.20 7.26
C ILE A 114 -14.44 6.28 8.26
N GLU A 115 -15.69 6.58 8.60
CA GLU A 115 -16.61 5.59 9.15
C GLU A 115 -17.82 5.34 8.25
N ILE A 116 -18.14 4.06 8.05
CA ILE A 116 -19.35 3.59 7.37
C ILE A 116 -20.22 2.84 8.39
N ILE A 117 -21.41 3.37 8.68
CA ILE A 117 -22.40 2.73 9.57
C ILE A 117 -23.35 1.86 8.76
N ASP A 118 -23.78 2.26 7.57
CA ASP A 118 -24.62 1.44 6.71
C ASP A 118 -24.42 1.83 5.24
N GLY A 119 -24.73 0.91 4.33
CA GLY A 119 -24.50 1.08 2.89
C GLY A 119 -23.16 0.55 2.38
N ASN A 120 -22.86 0.80 1.11
CA ASN A 120 -21.66 0.29 0.45
C ASN A 120 -20.55 1.34 0.38
N LEU A 121 -19.30 0.88 0.42
CA LEU A 121 -18.12 1.70 0.12
C LEU A 121 -17.36 1.08 -1.05
N ASN A 122 -17.10 1.89 -2.07
CA ASN A 122 -16.13 1.58 -3.11
C ASN A 122 -14.98 2.59 -3.04
N PHE A 123 -13.82 2.16 -2.57
CA PHE A 123 -12.62 2.97 -2.36
C PHE A 123 -11.50 2.50 -3.30
N THR A 124 -11.23 3.30 -4.34
CA THR A 124 -10.37 2.87 -5.46
C THR A 124 -9.36 3.94 -5.82
N ASN A 125 -8.14 3.54 -6.19
CA ASN A 125 -7.07 4.48 -6.59
C ASN A 125 -6.88 5.61 -5.57
N ALA A 126 -7.06 5.33 -4.29
CA ALA A 126 -7.20 6.35 -3.25
C ALA A 126 -6.31 6.03 -2.06
N SER A 127 -6.14 7.02 -1.17
CA SER A 127 -5.24 6.88 -0.02
C SER A 127 -5.86 7.31 1.30
N MET A 128 -5.64 6.55 2.36
CA MET A 128 -5.84 6.95 3.77
C MET A 128 -4.48 7.05 4.44
N ILE A 129 -4.02 8.26 4.73
CA ILE A 129 -2.67 8.53 5.23
C ILE A 129 -2.72 9.27 6.56
N ASN A 130 -2.03 8.75 7.59
CA ASN A 130 -1.84 9.40 8.88
C ASN A 130 -3.14 9.81 9.59
N ASN A 131 -4.24 9.08 9.36
CA ASN A 131 -5.50 9.35 10.05
C ASN A 131 -5.53 8.65 11.41
N ASP A 132 -6.24 9.23 12.37
CA ASP A 132 -6.07 8.85 13.76
C ASP A 132 -7.36 8.81 14.58
N VAL A 133 -7.45 7.84 15.48
CA VAL A 133 -8.42 7.81 16.58
C VAL A 133 -7.77 7.63 17.96
N ASN A 134 -6.49 7.96 18.08
CA ASN A 134 -5.60 7.77 19.22
C ASN A 134 -5.14 9.11 19.82
N GLY A 135 -6.07 10.02 20.09
CA GLY A 135 -5.79 11.19 20.91
C GLY A 135 -5.84 12.53 20.18
N THR A 136 -5.66 12.55 18.86
CA THR A 136 -5.52 13.81 18.11
C THR A 136 -6.79 14.67 18.17
N ALA A 137 -7.97 14.05 18.06
CA ALA A 137 -9.26 14.75 18.20
C ALA A 137 -9.71 14.94 19.67
N GLY A 138 -9.03 14.30 20.62
CA GLY A 138 -9.48 14.16 22.01
C GLY A 138 -9.25 12.74 22.54
N THR A 139 -9.78 12.44 23.73
CA THR A 139 -9.60 11.11 24.34
C THR A 139 -10.33 10.03 23.54
N ALA A 140 -9.60 9.00 23.12
CA ALA A 140 -10.15 7.85 22.42
C ALA A 140 -11.29 7.17 23.21
N ALA A 141 -12.41 6.87 22.56
CA ALA A 141 -13.58 6.27 23.19
C ALA A 141 -14.47 5.48 22.20
N PRO A 142 -14.16 4.22 21.85
CA PRO A 142 -13.00 3.43 22.29
C PRO A 142 -11.74 3.60 21.42
N GLY A 143 -11.85 4.15 20.20
CA GLY A 143 -10.71 4.41 19.31
C GLY A 143 -10.36 3.25 18.38
N ASN A 144 -11.27 2.86 17.49
CA ASN A 144 -11.09 1.78 16.50
C ASN A 144 -11.01 2.32 15.06
N GLY A 145 -10.25 1.68 14.17
CA GLY A 145 -10.24 2.03 12.74
C GLY A 145 -9.61 3.40 12.47
N GLY A 146 -8.29 3.52 12.60
CA GLY A 146 -7.59 4.79 12.36
C GLY A 146 -7.81 5.30 10.94
N GLY A 147 -7.65 4.41 9.95
CA GLY A 147 -8.06 4.67 8.56
C GLY A 147 -9.56 4.52 8.39
N LEU A 148 -10.01 3.27 8.26
CA LEU A 148 -11.41 2.91 8.03
C LEU A 148 -12.00 2.13 9.19
N HIS A 149 -13.19 2.55 9.62
CA HIS A 149 -14.04 1.78 10.52
C HIS A 149 -15.38 1.46 9.87
N VAL A 150 -15.78 0.20 9.89
CA VAL A 150 -17.08 -0.25 9.38
C VAL A 150 -17.91 -0.77 10.54
N THR A 151 -18.91 -0.02 10.98
CA THR A 151 -19.80 -0.38 12.11
C THR A 151 -21.04 -1.15 11.66
N GLY A 152 -21.40 -1.04 10.38
CA GLY A 152 -22.61 -1.63 9.85
C GLY A 152 -22.71 -3.14 9.97
N THR A 153 -23.93 -3.64 9.81
CA THR A 153 -24.22 -5.08 9.77
C THR A 153 -24.65 -5.56 8.39
N SER A 154 -24.68 -4.64 7.43
CA SER A 154 -24.96 -4.89 6.02
C SER A 154 -24.15 -3.91 5.17
N GLY A 155 -23.49 -4.43 4.14
CA GLY A 155 -22.70 -3.60 3.23
C GLY A 155 -21.54 -4.38 2.63
N THR A 156 -21.23 -4.07 1.38
CA THR A 156 -20.01 -4.53 0.74
C THR A 156 -19.00 -3.39 0.75
N ILE A 157 -17.82 -3.67 1.28
CA ILE A 157 -16.70 -2.74 1.30
C ILE A 157 -15.68 -3.24 0.29
N ILE A 158 -15.36 -2.41 -0.70
CA ILE A 158 -14.37 -2.69 -1.72
C ILE A 158 -13.26 -1.67 -1.57
N ILE A 159 -12.04 -2.16 -1.37
CA ILE A 159 -10.81 -1.37 -1.38
C ILE A 159 -9.93 -1.96 -2.48
N ALA A 160 -9.63 -1.18 -3.50
CA ALA A 160 -8.81 -1.65 -4.62
C ALA A 160 -7.75 -0.62 -5.01
N THR A 161 -6.55 -1.09 -5.32
CA THR A 161 -5.49 -0.24 -5.90
C THR A 161 -5.22 0.98 -5.02
N SER A 162 -5.16 0.79 -3.71
CA SER A 162 -5.19 1.88 -2.73
C SER A 162 -4.08 1.75 -1.68
N THR A 163 -3.78 2.86 -1.00
CA THR A 163 -2.77 2.92 0.06
C THR A 163 -3.40 3.29 1.39
N ILE A 164 -3.19 2.47 2.41
CA ILE A 164 -3.65 2.69 3.78
C ILE A 164 -2.39 2.73 4.64
N SER A 165 -1.88 3.94 4.88
CA SER A 165 -0.54 4.13 5.45
C SER A 165 -0.52 5.03 6.69
N GLY A 166 0.24 4.65 7.71
CA GLY A 166 0.51 5.53 8.85
C GLY A 166 -0.69 5.83 9.75
N ASN A 167 -1.79 5.12 9.62
CA ASN A 167 -3.00 5.37 10.40
C ASN A 167 -2.89 4.75 11.79
N ALA A 168 -3.51 5.38 12.78
CA ALA A 168 -3.40 4.98 14.18
C ALA A 168 -4.77 4.81 14.85
N ALA A 169 -4.91 3.71 15.58
CA ALA A 169 -6.04 3.44 16.45
C ALA A 169 -5.57 3.24 17.88
N ALA A 170 -6.40 3.63 18.86
CA ALA A 170 -6.07 3.39 20.26
C ALA A 170 -6.25 1.90 20.64
N ASN A 171 -7.20 1.22 19.99
CA ASN A 171 -7.60 -0.12 20.35
C ASN A 171 -7.44 -1.09 19.18
N GLU A 172 -8.31 -1.06 18.17
CA GLU A 172 -8.31 -2.09 17.13
C GLU A 172 -8.23 -1.52 15.72
N GLY A 173 -7.49 -2.18 14.83
CA GLY A 173 -7.49 -1.90 13.39
C GLY A 173 -6.89 -0.53 13.08
N GLY A 174 -5.57 -0.40 13.14
CA GLY A 174 -4.91 0.89 12.87
C GLY A 174 -5.21 1.39 11.46
N GLY A 175 -5.08 0.51 10.47
CA GLY A 175 -5.50 0.77 9.10
C GLY A 175 -6.99 0.52 8.89
N LEU A 176 -7.40 -0.75 8.97
CA LEU A 176 -8.74 -1.22 8.62
C LEU A 176 -9.40 -1.97 9.78
N TRP A 177 -10.66 -1.67 10.04
CA TRP A 177 -11.50 -2.38 11.01
C TRP A 177 -12.85 -2.79 10.42
N ASN A 178 -13.21 -4.07 10.56
CA ASN A 178 -14.41 -4.64 9.94
C ASN A 178 -15.33 -5.35 10.97
N GLN A 179 -16.64 -5.08 10.91
CA GLN A 179 -17.65 -5.58 11.88
C GLN A 179 -18.41 -6.83 11.42
N ASN A 180 -19.01 -7.53 12.37
CA ASN A 180 -20.01 -8.58 12.15
C ASN A 180 -21.02 -8.24 11.03
N GLY A 181 -21.19 -9.16 10.07
CA GLY A 181 -22.22 -9.07 9.03
C GLY A 181 -21.79 -8.34 7.76
N THR A 182 -20.58 -7.78 7.74
CA THR A 182 -20.03 -7.10 6.56
C THR A 182 -19.04 -7.97 5.81
N VAL A 183 -18.92 -7.70 4.51
CA VAL A 183 -17.89 -8.28 3.64
C VAL A 183 -16.95 -7.17 3.21
N MET A 184 -15.68 -7.28 3.59
CA MET A 184 -14.61 -6.40 3.14
C MET A 184 -13.72 -7.13 2.13
N ASN A 185 -13.56 -6.56 0.95
CA ASN A 185 -12.69 -7.08 -0.11
C ASN A 185 -11.58 -6.06 -0.37
N VAL A 186 -10.34 -6.46 -0.10
CA VAL A 186 -9.14 -5.65 -0.34
C VAL A 186 -8.34 -6.30 -1.47
N SER A 187 -7.96 -5.51 -2.48
CA SER A 187 -7.18 -6.00 -3.62
C SER A 187 -6.15 -4.99 -4.11
N THR A 188 -5.04 -5.46 -4.67
CA THR A 188 -4.00 -4.61 -5.31
C THR A 188 -3.53 -3.43 -4.46
N SER A 189 -3.56 -3.59 -3.13
CA SER A 189 -3.41 -2.47 -2.18
C SER A 189 -2.22 -2.65 -1.25
N THR A 190 -1.75 -1.54 -0.70
CA THR A 190 -0.72 -1.51 0.36
C THR A 190 -1.35 -1.07 1.68
N ILE A 191 -1.14 -1.85 2.73
CA ILE A 191 -1.52 -1.51 4.11
C ILE A 191 -0.23 -1.47 4.93
N ASP A 192 0.28 -0.27 5.22
CA ASP A 192 1.60 -0.12 5.82
C ASP A 192 1.72 0.88 6.97
N ASN A 193 2.68 0.67 7.86
CA ASN A 193 3.02 1.60 8.94
C ASN A 193 1.82 2.01 9.83
N ASN A 194 0.74 1.22 9.85
CA ASN A 194 -0.40 1.48 10.70
C ASN A 194 -0.16 0.93 12.11
N SER A 195 -0.82 1.51 13.11
CA SER A 195 -0.61 1.13 14.52
C SER A 195 -1.90 1.00 15.32
N ALA A 196 -1.98 0.00 16.19
CA ALA A 196 -3.10 -0.22 17.10
C ALA A 196 -2.68 -0.98 18.38
N SER A 197 -3.64 -1.28 19.27
CA SER A 197 -3.44 -2.30 20.30
C SER A 197 -3.49 -3.69 19.69
N GLU A 198 -4.51 -3.97 18.87
CA GLU A 198 -4.69 -5.22 18.14
C GLU A 198 -4.94 -4.96 16.65
N GLY A 199 -4.33 -5.76 15.77
CA GLY A 199 -4.50 -5.60 14.33
C GLY A 199 -3.95 -4.26 13.84
N GLY A 200 -2.62 -4.09 13.91
CA GLY A 200 -1.97 -2.84 13.52
C GLY A 200 -2.37 -2.40 12.11
N GLY A 201 -2.30 -3.34 11.15
CA GLY A 201 -2.81 -3.13 9.79
C GLY A 201 -4.33 -3.36 9.71
N VAL A 202 -4.77 -4.58 10.00
CA VAL A 202 -6.18 -5.00 9.86
C VAL A 202 -6.68 -5.67 11.13
N TYR A 203 -7.88 -5.31 11.55
CA TYR A 203 -8.64 -6.04 12.56
C TYR A 203 -9.98 -6.51 11.98
N ASN A 204 -10.18 -7.83 11.97
CA ASN A 204 -11.43 -8.45 11.54
C ASN A 204 -12.22 -8.89 12.78
N ASN A 205 -13.33 -8.23 13.09
CA ASN A 205 -14.11 -8.46 14.31
C ASN A 205 -15.08 -9.65 14.18
N GLY A 206 -15.50 -10.23 15.31
CA GLY A 206 -16.39 -11.40 15.39
C GLY A 206 -17.56 -11.36 14.41
N GLY A 207 -17.66 -12.37 13.54
CA GLY A 207 -18.71 -12.49 12.53
C GLY A 207 -18.44 -11.76 11.20
N ALA A 208 -17.37 -10.98 11.10
CA ALA A 208 -16.97 -10.31 9.87
C ALA A 208 -16.34 -11.28 8.86
N ILE A 209 -16.48 -10.96 7.58
CA ILE A 209 -15.80 -11.64 6.47
C ILE A 209 -14.86 -10.64 5.80
N THR A 210 -13.58 -10.98 5.75
CA THR A 210 -12.57 -10.16 5.08
C THR A 210 -11.79 -11.01 4.08
N ASN A 211 -11.69 -10.55 2.84
CA ASN A 211 -10.91 -11.17 1.78
C ASN A 211 -9.82 -10.19 1.35
N ILE A 212 -8.56 -10.60 1.40
CA ILE A 212 -7.43 -9.77 0.93
C ILE A 212 -6.68 -10.55 -0.14
N MET A 213 -6.48 -9.92 -1.28
CA MET A 213 -5.85 -10.56 -2.44
C MET A 213 -4.81 -9.66 -3.09
N THR A 214 -3.70 -10.22 -3.58
CA THR A 214 -2.70 -9.47 -4.38
C THR A 214 -2.30 -8.16 -3.72
N SER A 215 -2.01 -8.20 -2.42
CA SER A 215 -1.84 -7.00 -1.59
C SER A 215 -0.66 -7.17 -0.64
N THR A 216 -0.08 -6.06 -0.22
CA THR A 216 1.07 -6.02 0.68
C THR A 216 0.66 -5.42 2.01
N ILE A 217 0.91 -6.15 3.10
CA ILE A 217 0.68 -5.70 4.48
C ILE A 217 2.04 -5.64 5.17
N SER A 218 2.57 -4.43 5.41
CA SER A 218 3.96 -4.32 5.89
C SER A 218 4.24 -3.19 6.86
N GLY A 219 5.17 -3.39 7.80
CA GLY A 219 5.59 -2.32 8.71
C GLY A 219 4.52 -1.91 9.73
N ASN A 220 3.41 -2.64 9.82
CA ASN A 220 2.35 -2.33 10.78
C ASN A 220 2.75 -2.79 12.18
N SER A 221 2.22 -2.15 13.21
CA SER A 221 2.61 -2.39 14.61
C SER A 221 1.41 -2.55 15.54
N ALA A 222 1.52 -3.47 16.49
CA ALA A 222 0.52 -3.69 17.53
C ALA A 222 1.16 -3.79 18.91
N SER A 223 0.48 -3.29 19.94
CA SER A 223 0.97 -3.41 21.33
C SER A 223 0.50 -4.67 22.06
N VAL A 224 -0.47 -5.40 21.50
CA VAL A 224 -1.02 -6.63 22.09
C VAL A 224 -0.92 -7.79 21.11
N SER A 225 -1.55 -7.71 19.94
CA SER A 225 -1.47 -8.80 18.97
C SER A 225 -1.69 -8.38 17.52
N GLY A 226 -1.23 -9.21 16.59
CA GLY A 226 -1.50 -9.04 15.16
C GLY A 226 -0.89 -7.74 14.63
N GLY A 227 0.44 -7.65 14.59
CA GLY A 227 1.12 -6.48 14.04
C GLY A 227 0.61 -6.14 12.65
N GLY A 228 0.56 -7.15 11.76
CA GLY A 228 -0.08 -7.06 10.46
C GLY A 228 -1.59 -7.18 10.58
N VAL A 229 -2.06 -8.34 11.05
CA VAL A 229 -3.48 -8.68 11.08
C VAL A 229 -3.87 -9.40 12.36
N THR A 230 -4.98 -8.99 12.97
CA THR A 230 -5.72 -9.81 13.95
C THR A 230 -7.03 -10.27 13.33
N ASN A 231 -7.27 -11.57 13.37
CA ASN A 231 -8.53 -12.15 12.96
C ASN A 231 -9.28 -12.74 14.15
N ASN A 232 -10.28 -11.99 14.62
CA ASN A 232 -11.32 -12.47 15.53
C ASN A 232 -12.65 -12.71 14.80
N GLY A 233 -12.68 -12.56 13.47
CA GLY A 233 -13.89 -12.67 12.66
C GLY A 233 -14.29 -14.09 12.31
N ALA A 234 -15.32 -14.23 11.49
CA ALA A 234 -15.78 -15.53 11.03
C ALA A 234 -14.85 -16.09 9.94
N VAL A 235 -14.38 -15.22 9.05
CA VAL A 235 -13.53 -15.57 7.91
C VAL A 235 -12.51 -14.46 7.67
N LEU A 236 -11.24 -14.84 7.56
CA LEU A 236 -10.22 -14.06 6.89
C LEU A 236 -9.54 -14.94 5.84
N ASP A 237 -9.74 -14.60 4.57
CA ASP A 237 -9.15 -15.30 3.44
C ASP A 237 -8.06 -14.43 2.80
N LEU A 238 -6.85 -14.97 2.72
CA LEU A 238 -5.68 -14.30 2.16
C LEU A 238 -5.17 -15.10 0.95
N ASN A 239 -5.08 -14.45 -0.21
CA ASN A 239 -4.58 -15.08 -1.45
C ASN A 239 -3.57 -14.19 -2.15
N ALA A 240 -2.38 -14.70 -2.46
CA ALA A 240 -1.33 -13.89 -3.10
C ALA A 240 -1.02 -12.60 -2.31
N VAL A 241 -0.92 -12.71 -0.98
CA VAL A 241 -0.63 -11.58 -0.10
C VAL A 241 0.81 -11.68 0.40
N THR A 242 1.49 -10.55 0.56
CA THR A 242 2.77 -10.48 1.27
C THR A 242 2.58 -9.75 2.59
N ILE A 243 2.73 -10.47 3.70
CA ILE A 243 2.65 -9.96 5.08
C ILE A 243 4.05 -9.98 5.68
N ALA A 244 4.72 -8.82 5.71
CA ALA A 244 6.12 -8.76 6.09
C ALA A 244 6.53 -7.53 6.90
N MET A 245 7.55 -7.66 7.74
CA MET A 245 8.08 -6.56 8.56
C MET A 245 7.05 -5.94 9.51
N ASN A 246 5.99 -6.66 9.86
CA ASN A 246 5.04 -6.23 10.86
C ASN A 246 5.51 -6.63 12.26
N SER A 247 5.10 -5.88 13.28
CA SER A 247 5.58 -6.07 14.65
C SER A 247 4.46 -6.09 15.69
N SER A 248 4.56 -6.99 16.66
CA SER A 248 3.70 -7.01 17.84
C SER A 248 4.56 -7.07 19.09
N THR A 249 4.23 -6.36 20.17
CA THR A 249 4.92 -6.57 21.45
C THR A 249 4.41 -7.80 22.21
N GLY A 250 3.25 -8.34 21.82
CA GLY A 250 2.71 -9.59 22.34
C GLY A 250 2.86 -10.72 21.33
N ILE A 251 1.74 -11.14 20.72
CA ILE A 251 1.71 -12.30 19.81
C ILE A 251 1.37 -11.92 18.37
N GLY A 252 1.71 -12.80 17.42
CA GLY A 252 1.29 -12.64 16.02
C GLY A 252 1.90 -11.40 15.38
N GLY A 253 3.20 -11.40 15.11
CA GLY A 253 3.84 -10.24 14.47
C GLY A 253 3.23 -9.99 13.09
N GLY A 254 3.12 -11.04 12.29
CA GLY A 254 2.39 -11.04 11.02
C GLY A 254 0.89 -11.20 11.25
N ILE A 255 0.46 -12.37 11.69
CA ILE A 255 -0.95 -12.75 11.86
C ILE A 255 -1.20 -13.28 13.27
N ASP A 256 -2.23 -12.74 13.94
CA ASP A 256 -2.87 -13.35 15.09
C ASP A 256 -4.26 -13.90 14.74
N ALA A 257 -4.35 -15.21 14.56
CA ALA A 257 -5.56 -15.92 14.15
C ALA A 257 -6.35 -16.45 15.36
N VAL A 258 -7.01 -15.53 16.10
CA VAL A 258 -7.94 -15.90 17.19
C VAL A 258 -9.03 -16.83 16.67
N ASN A 259 -9.51 -16.56 15.45
CA ASN A 259 -10.32 -17.46 14.63
C ASN A 259 -9.61 -17.78 13.31
N ASN A 260 -10.20 -18.69 12.54
CA ASN A 260 -9.61 -19.24 11.31
C ASN A 260 -9.15 -18.17 10.32
N VAL A 261 -7.89 -18.24 9.93
CA VAL A 261 -7.33 -17.53 8.78
C VAL A 261 -6.97 -18.55 7.72
N THR A 262 -7.38 -18.34 6.47
CA THR A 262 -6.95 -19.18 5.35
C THR A 262 -5.88 -18.48 4.52
N LEU A 263 -4.82 -19.22 4.17
CA LEU A 263 -3.71 -18.74 3.35
C LEU A 263 -3.64 -19.56 2.07
N LYS A 264 -3.57 -18.89 0.93
CA LYS A 264 -3.16 -19.49 -0.34
C LYS A 264 -2.09 -18.60 -0.96
N ASN A 265 -1.10 -19.18 -1.63
CA ASN A 265 -0.24 -18.40 -2.53
C ASN A 265 0.51 -17.23 -1.84
N SER A 266 0.63 -17.23 -0.51
CA SER A 266 0.95 -16.04 0.26
C SER A 266 2.31 -16.16 0.95
N ILE A 267 2.95 -15.01 1.21
CA ILE A 267 4.17 -14.92 2.00
C ILE A 267 3.81 -14.29 3.35
N VAL A 268 4.16 -14.95 4.45
CA VAL A 268 4.12 -14.38 5.81
C VAL A 268 5.50 -14.56 6.42
N ALA A 269 6.30 -13.49 6.45
CA ALA A 269 7.72 -13.60 6.78
C ALA A 269 8.31 -12.28 7.28
N LEU A 270 9.44 -12.36 7.99
CA LEU A 270 10.17 -11.19 8.48
C LEU A 270 9.38 -10.34 9.50
N ASN A 271 8.36 -10.92 10.13
CA ASN A 271 7.61 -10.25 11.18
C ASN A 271 8.24 -10.51 12.54
N THR A 272 7.95 -9.66 13.52
CA THR A 272 8.55 -9.75 14.87
C THR A 272 7.46 -9.76 15.95
N ALA A 273 7.56 -10.68 16.90
CA ALA A 273 6.71 -10.70 18.10
C ALA A 273 7.46 -11.31 19.29
N ALA A 274 6.86 -11.25 20.49
CA ALA A 274 7.38 -11.99 21.64
C ALA A 274 7.18 -13.51 21.46
N SER A 275 6.14 -13.92 20.73
CA SER A 275 5.89 -15.29 20.26
C SER A 275 4.92 -15.29 19.08
N GLY A 276 5.00 -16.26 18.18
CA GLY A 276 4.19 -16.27 16.96
C GLY A 276 4.64 -15.15 16.04
N LEU A 277 5.90 -15.20 15.61
CA LEU A 277 6.53 -14.12 14.86
C LEU A 277 5.76 -13.86 13.57
N ASP A 278 5.66 -14.85 12.69
CA ASP A 278 4.88 -14.72 11.46
C ASP A 278 3.41 -15.09 11.67
N VAL A 279 3.15 -16.15 12.44
CA VAL A 279 1.79 -16.68 12.64
C VAL A 279 1.55 -17.11 14.10
N SER A 280 0.35 -16.82 14.61
CA SER A 280 -0.21 -17.41 15.84
C SER A 280 -1.66 -17.81 15.64
N GLY A 281 -2.15 -18.76 16.45
CA GLY A 281 -3.55 -19.18 16.43
C GLY A 281 -3.89 -20.19 15.33
N ASN A 282 -5.11 -20.15 14.80
CA ASN A 282 -5.59 -21.13 13.82
C ASN A 282 -5.40 -20.66 12.37
N VAL A 283 -4.23 -20.96 11.80
CA VAL A 283 -3.90 -20.66 10.41
C VAL A 283 -4.01 -21.93 9.56
N ILE A 284 -4.81 -21.85 8.50
CA ILE A 284 -5.14 -22.98 7.62
C ILE A 284 -4.51 -22.73 6.26
N SER A 285 -3.65 -23.65 5.82
CA SER A 285 -3.08 -23.61 4.49
C SER A 285 -4.04 -24.20 3.45
N ASN A 286 -4.28 -23.44 2.39
CA ASN A 286 -4.82 -23.86 1.10
C ASN A 286 -3.70 -24.09 0.07
N ASP A 287 -2.50 -24.41 0.56
CA ASP A 287 -1.27 -24.73 -0.18
C ASP A 287 -0.58 -23.51 -0.83
N TYR A 288 0.67 -23.71 -1.25
CA TYR A 288 1.53 -22.74 -1.93
C TYR A 288 1.85 -21.48 -1.14
N ASN A 289 2.03 -21.59 0.18
CA ASN A 289 2.40 -20.48 1.04
C ASN A 289 3.87 -20.56 1.47
N LEU A 290 4.47 -19.42 1.78
CA LEU A 290 5.78 -19.33 2.42
C LEU A 290 5.63 -18.69 3.80
N ILE A 291 5.94 -19.46 4.85
CA ILE A 291 6.06 -18.98 6.22
C ILE A 291 7.54 -18.88 6.59
N GLY A 292 7.97 -17.67 6.96
CA GLY A 292 9.38 -17.40 7.26
C GLY A 292 9.86 -18.04 8.54
N THR A 293 9.05 -17.99 9.59
CA THR A 293 9.31 -18.49 10.94
C THR A 293 8.00 -18.82 11.64
N ASP A 294 7.77 -20.10 11.92
CA ASP A 294 6.66 -20.62 12.73
C ASP A 294 7.16 -21.14 14.09
N ASP A 295 7.54 -20.22 14.96
CA ASP A 295 8.10 -20.52 16.28
C ASP A 295 7.12 -21.21 17.24
N LEU A 296 5.82 -21.19 16.91
CA LEU A 296 4.77 -21.87 17.66
C LEU A 296 4.35 -23.21 17.04
N SER A 297 4.85 -23.53 15.84
CA SER A 297 4.47 -24.73 15.08
C SER A 297 2.95 -24.85 14.91
N VAL A 298 2.28 -23.73 14.62
CA VAL A 298 0.82 -23.66 14.46
C VAL A 298 0.37 -23.82 13.00
N PHE A 299 1.27 -23.62 12.05
CA PHE A 299 0.99 -23.73 10.63
C PHE A 299 1.15 -25.20 10.17
N ALA A 300 0.02 -25.85 9.91
CA ALA A 300 0.02 -27.21 9.36
C ALA A 300 0.30 -27.18 7.84
N SER A 301 1.59 -27.20 7.48
CA SER A 301 2.05 -27.14 6.08
C SER A 301 1.49 -28.27 5.20
N GLN A 302 1.15 -27.89 3.97
CA GLN A 302 0.75 -28.74 2.85
C GLN A 302 1.93 -28.99 1.92
N ALA A 303 1.70 -29.75 0.84
CA ALA A 303 2.77 -30.30 0.01
C ALA A 303 3.64 -29.26 -0.71
N ASN A 304 3.07 -28.11 -1.07
CA ASN A 304 3.76 -27.03 -1.79
C ASN A 304 3.97 -25.80 -0.93
N ASP A 305 3.73 -25.90 0.38
CA ASP A 305 4.14 -24.85 1.32
C ASP A 305 5.65 -24.90 1.57
N LEU A 306 6.21 -23.73 1.89
CA LEU A 306 7.57 -23.53 2.32
C LEU A 306 7.55 -22.99 3.75
N GLU A 307 8.28 -23.60 4.65
CA GLU A 307 8.29 -23.26 6.09
C GLU A 307 9.73 -23.13 6.58
N GLU A 308 9.98 -22.20 7.50
CA GLU A 308 11.33 -21.91 8.04
C GLU A 308 12.32 -21.46 6.96
N VAL A 309 11.83 -20.70 5.98
CA VAL A 309 12.61 -20.26 4.81
C VAL A 309 12.52 -18.76 4.63
N SER A 310 13.66 -18.10 4.40
CA SER A 310 13.66 -16.68 4.06
C SER A 310 13.06 -16.45 2.67
N PRO A 311 12.10 -15.52 2.52
CA PRO A 311 11.51 -15.18 1.22
C PRO A 311 12.44 -14.35 0.32
N LEU A 312 13.55 -13.83 0.85
CA LEU A 312 14.44 -12.89 0.15
C LEU A 312 13.67 -11.70 -0.46
N LEU A 313 12.95 -10.95 0.37
CA LEU A 313 12.22 -9.76 -0.05
C LEU A 313 13.13 -8.52 -0.13
N GLY A 314 12.90 -7.68 -1.14
CA GLY A 314 13.41 -6.32 -1.22
C GLY A 314 12.66 -5.36 -0.29
N PRO A 315 13.07 -4.09 -0.19
CA PRO A 315 12.36 -3.08 0.60
C PRO A 315 10.95 -2.83 0.06
N LEU A 316 10.06 -2.33 0.93
CA LEU A 316 8.75 -1.81 0.50
C LEU A 316 8.98 -0.51 -0.26
N GLN A 317 8.66 -0.49 -1.55
CA GLN A 317 8.86 0.68 -2.41
C GLN A 317 7.99 0.59 -3.67
N ASP A 318 8.07 1.60 -4.51
CA ASP A 318 7.55 1.54 -5.88
C ASP A 318 8.38 0.57 -6.72
N ASN A 319 7.79 -0.58 -7.05
CA ASN A 319 8.38 -1.57 -7.96
C ASN A 319 7.67 -1.61 -9.33
N GLY A 320 7.05 -0.50 -9.75
CA GLY A 320 6.48 -0.33 -11.09
C GLY A 320 4.95 -0.36 -11.16
N GLY A 321 4.26 -0.23 -10.03
CA GLY A 321 2.79 -0.19 -9.95
C GLY A 321 2.27 1.07 -9.28
N THR A 322 0.96 1.13 -9.05
CA THR A 322 0.30 2.26 -8.38
C THR A 322 0.36 2.20 -6.85
N THR A 323 0.75 1.05 -6.29
CA THR A 323 0.90 0.80 -4.86
C THR A 323 2.24 0.14 -4.58
N PHE A 324 2.78 0.30 -3.37
CA PHE A 324 4.09 -0.23 -3.01
C PHE A 324 4.03 -1.73 -2.72
N THR A 325 5.09 -2.43 -3.12
CA THR A 325 5.24 -3.88 -2.92
C THR A 325 6.63 -4.22 -2.36
N HIS A 326 6.79 -5.46 -1.91
CA HIS A 326 8.10 -6.08 -1.77
C HIS A 326 8.42 -6.89 -3.02
N GLN A 327 9.43 -6.47 -3.78
CA GLN A 327 9.95 -7.28 -4.87
C GLN A 327 10.65 -8.53 -4.34
N LEU A 328 10.52 -9.67 -5.03
CA LEU A 328 11.33 -10.86 -4.78
C LEU A 328 12.77 -10.63 -5.27
N LEU A 329 13.76 -10.80 -4.39
CA LEU A 329 15.17 -10.70 -4.74
C LEU A 329 15.64 -11.95 -5.49
N ASN A 330 16.78 -11.83 -6.17
CA ASN A 330 17.36 -12.94 -6.92
C ASN A 330 17.56 -14.20 -6.05
N ASN A 331 17.21 -15.36 -6.61
CA ASN A 331 17.12 -16.65 -5.94
C ASN A 331 16.06 -16.76 -4.82
N SER A 332 15.06 -15.89 -4.79
CA SER A 332 13.93 -16.08 -3.89
C SER A 332 13.32 -17.47 -4.08
N PRO A 333 13.07 -18.22 -2.99
CA PRO A 333 12.39 -19.51 -3.07
C PRO A 333 10.90 -19.36 -3.40
N ALA A 334 10.36 -18.14 -3.40
CA ALA A 334 8.99 -17.84 -3.80
C ALA A 334 8.81 -17.75 -5.34
N PHE A 335 9.91 -17.74 -6.12
CA PHE A 335 9.84 -17.71 -7.58
C PHE A 335 9.19 -18.97 -8.14
N ASP A 336 8.23 -18.81 -9.05
CA ASP A 336 7.54 -19.90 -9.76
C ASP A 336 6.98 -20.96 -8.78
N ALA A 337 6.74 -20.59 -7.52
CA ALA A 337 6.44 -21.52 -6.44
C ALA A 337 4.97 -21.45 -5.98
N GLY A 338 4.17 -20.54 -6.53
CA GLY A 338 2.73 -20.46 -6.32
C GLY A 338 1.94 -21.51 -7.09
N ASP A 339 0.63 -21.51 -6.91
CA ASP A 339 -0.31 -22.39 -7.60
C ASP A 339 -0.29 -22.14 -9.12
N PRO A 340 0.14 -23.12 -9.94
CA PRO A 340 0.18 -22.97 -11.40
C PRO A 340 -1.19 -22.77 -12.05
N ALA A 341 -2.29 -23.06 -11.34
CA ALA A 341 -3.65 -22.86 -11.84
C ALA A 341 -4.15 -21.41 -11.70
N ASP A 342 -3.53 -20.62 -10.82
CA ASP A 342 -3.94 -19.24 -10.58
C ASP A 342 -3.25 -18.29 -11.56
N LEU A 343 -4.02 -17.71 -12.48
CA LEU A 343 -3.52 -16.91 -13.62
C LEU A 343 -3.89 -15.41 -13.53
N PHE A 344 -4.36 -14.94 -12.38
CA PHE A 344 -4.68 -13.52 -12.18
C PHE A 344 -3.39 -12.68 -12.06
N THR A 345 -3.50 -11.38 -12.32
CA THR A 345 -2.36 -10.45 -12.25
C THR A 345 -1.95 -10.16 -10.81
N ASP A 346 -0.68 -9.84 -10.61
CA ASP A 346 -0.14 -9.42 -9.32
C ASP A 346 -0.60 -8.02 -8.88
N GLN A 347 -0.08 -7.54 -7.75
CA GLN A 347 -0.44 -6.24 -7.19
C GLN A 347 -0.14 -5.06 -8.13
N ILE A 348 0.90 -5.15 -8.96
CA ILE A 348 1.30 -4.09 -9.88
C ILE A 348 0.73 -4.30 -11.30
N GLY A 349 -0.17 -5.26 -11.47
CA GLY A 349 -0.88 -5.54 -12.72
C GLY A 349 -0.10 -6.39 -13.73
N GLN A 350 1.00 -7.01 -13.33
CA GLN A 350 1.75 -7.95 -14.17
C GLN A 350 1.03 -9.30 -14.23
N SER A 351 1.01 -9.90 -15.42
CA SER A 351 0.53 -11.26 -15.60
C SER A 351 1.56 -12.26 -15.08
N VAL A 352 1.09 -13.44 -14.69
CA VAL A 352 1.92 -14.59 -14.34
C VAL A 352 3.01 -14.82 -15.40
N PHE A 353 4.24 -15.01 -14.94
CA PHE A 353 5.43 -15.18 -15.75
C PHE A 353 6.12 -16.50 -15.40
N GLY A 354 6.70 -17.18 -16.38
CA GLY A 354 7.34 -18.47 -16.14
C GLY A 354 6.37 -19.64 -16.18
N THR A 355 6.54 -20.58 -15.25
CA THR A 355 5.79 -21.85 -15.18
C THR A 355 4.61 -21.82 -14.20
N ALA A 356 4.66 -20.94 -13.20
CA ALA A 356 3.61 -20.73 -12.22
C ALA A 356 3.70 -19.31 -11.69
N ARG A 357 2.66 -18.84 -10.99
CA ARG A 357 2.76 -17.55 -10.29
C ARG A 357 3.78 -17.63 -9.17
N ASP A 358 4.33 -16.49 -8.78
CA ASP A 358 5.17 -16.37 -7.60
C ASP A 358 4.31 -16.39 -6.33
N MET A 359 4.84 -16.91 -5.22
CA MET A 359 4.19 -16.71 -3.92
C MET A 359 4.23 -15.24 -3.52
N GLY A 360 3.16 -14.74 -2.90
CA GLY A 360 3.02 -13.36 -2.45
C GLY A 360 2.36 -12.44 -3.49
N ALA A 361 2.48 -11.15 -3.22
CA ALA A 361 1.76 -10.09 -3.93
C ALA A 361 2.43 -9.57 -5.21
N PHE A 362 3.70 -9.93 -5.43
CA PHE A 362 4.51 -9.46 -6.55
C PHE A 362 4.92 -10.63 -7.44
N GLU A 363 4.68 -10.48 -8.74
CA GLU A 363 5.14 -11.40 -9.77
C GLU A 363 6.43 -10.85 -10.37
N ALA A 364 7.54 -11.51 -10.06
CA ALA A 364 8.80 -11.17 -10.63
C ALA A 364 8.90 -11.65 -12.06
N GLN A 365 9.04 -10.66 -12.93
CA GLN A 365 9.57 -10.91 -14.24
C GLN A 365 11.05 -11.19 -14.05
N ALA A 366 11.51 -12.38 -14.42
CA ALA A 366 12.93 -12.65 -14.51
C ALA A 366 13.53 -11.56 -15.42
N ALA A 367 14.19 -10.58 -14.81
CA ALA A 367 14.85 -9.55 -15.57
C ALA A 367 15.89 -10.28 -16.42
N LEU A 368 15.87 -10.05 -17.73
CA LEU A 368 17.09 -10.17 -18.54
C LEU A 368 18.03 -9.03 -18.15
N SER A 369 18.33 -8.86 -16.85
CA SER A 369 19.41 -8.01 -16.40
C SER A 369 20.65 -8.89 -16.34
N VAL A 370 21.60 -8.59 -17.23
CA VAL A 370 23.00 -8.87 -16.92
C VAL A 370 23.23 -8.19 -15.58
N SER A 371 23.62 -8.94 -14.55
CA SER A 371 23.90 -8.42 -13.21
C SER A 371 24.62 -7.08 -13.32
N GLU A 372 23.92 -5.96 -13.11
CA GLU A 372 24.57 -4.68 -12.90
C GLU A 372 25.19 -4.79 -11.51
N PHE A 373 26.43 -5.29 -11.48
CA PHE A 373 27.35 -4.95 -10.43
C PHE A 373 27.34 -3.42 -10.30
N ASP A 374 27.17 -2.92 -9.08
CA ASP A 374 27.14 -1.49 -8.79
C ASP A 374 28.52 -0.87 -9.08
N PHE A 375 28.73 -0.42 -10.32
CA PHE A 375 29.94 0.25 -10.79
C PHE A 375 29.91 1.78 -10.53
N SER A 376 28.90 2.30 -9.81
CA SER A 376 28.77 3.75 -9.57
C SER A 376 29.95 4.37 -8.81
N SER A 377 30.75 3.54 -8.12
CA SER A 377 31.97 3.98 -7.40
C SER A 377 33.23 4.04 -8.26
N VAL A 378 33.22 3.52 -9.49
CA VAL A 378 34.43 3.34 -10.33
C VAL A 378 34.26 3.81 -11.78
N LEU A 379 33.07 4.25 -12.18
CA LEU A 379 32.85 4.83 -13.51
C LEU A 379 31.94 6.06 -13.41
N SER A 380 32.39 7.19 -13.95
CA SER A 380 31.57 8.41 -14.06
C SER A 380 31.61 9.01 -15.47
N VAL A 381 30.48 9.59 -15.89
CA VAL A 381 30.29 10.18 -17.22
C VAL A 381 29.89 11.64 -17.07
N TYR A 382 30.69 12.58 -17.60
CA TYR A 382 30.44 14.01 -17.43
C TYR A 382 31.02 14.89 -18.56
N PRO A 383 30.38 16.04 -18.89
CA PRO A 383 29.07 16.44 -18.42
C PRO A 383 27.97 15.59 -19.05
N ASN A 384 26.91 15.36 -18.28
CA ASN A 384 25.67 14.74 -18.75
C ASN A 384 24.50 15.55 -18.16
N PRO A 385 23.76 16.36 -18.96
CA PRO A 385 23.81 16.45 -20.42
C PRO A 385 25.12 16.99 -21.02
N THR A 386 25.43 16.60 -22.27
CA THR A 386 26.59 17.05 -23.06
C THR A 386 26.17 17.89 -24.27
N ASN A 387 27.08 18.73 -24.78
CA ASN A 387 26.94 19.47 -26.05
C ASN A 387 27.78 18.82 -27.18
N GLY A 388 28.01 17.51 -27.11
CA GLY A 388 28.70 16.74 -28.15
C GLY A 388 30.07 16.18 -27.73
N VAL A 389 30.61 16.62 -26.59
CA VAL A 389 31.87 16.10 -26.02
C VAL A 389 31.67 15.80 -24.54
N PHE A 390 32.05 14.61 -24.10
CA PHE A 390 31.97 14.19 -22.71
C PHE A 390 33.18 13.34 -22.32
N ALA A 391 33.46 13.29 -21.03
CA ALA A 391 34.48 12.46 -20.43
C ALA A 391 33.85 11.23 -19.77
N ILE A 392 34.56 10.11 -19.83
CA ILE A 392 34.33 8.93 -19.01
C ILE A 392 35.56 8.73 -18.15
N GLU A 393 35.40 8.82 -16.84
CA GLU A 393 36.45 8.56 -15.86
C GLU A 393 36.31 7.15 -15.33
N ILE A 394 37.38 6.38 -15.47
CA ILE A 394 37.46 4.95 -15.14
C ILE A 394 38.45 4.76 -14.00
N GLY A 395 38.01 4.15 -12.90
CA GLY A 395 38.83 3.87 -11.73
C GLY A 395 39.97 2.89 -12.01
N GLU A 396 41.07 3.03 -11.27
CA GLU A 396 42.30 2.22 -11.43
C GLU A 396 42.12 0.73 -11.11
N SER A 397 40.98 0.32 -10.54
CA SER A 397 40.65 -1.08 -10.27
C SER A 397 40.29 -1.89 -11.52
N ILE A 398 40.08 -1.25 -12.68
CA ILE A 398 39.81 -1.92 -13.95
C ILE A 398 41.13 -2.04 -14.73
N ALA A 399 41.73 -3.23 -14.77
CA ALA A 399 43.07 -3.43 -15.34
C ALA A 399 43.12 -3.54 -16.89
N ASN A 400 41.97 -3.67 -17.55
CA ASN A 400 41.85 -3.99 -18.97
C ASN A 400 41.20 -2.85 -19.78
N ASP A 401 41.48 -2.84 -21.08
CA ASP A 401 40.85 -1.93 -22.05
C ASP A 401 39.32 -2.11 -22.06
N ILE A 402 38.58 -1.00 -22.00
CA ILE A 402 37.10 -0.99 -22.00
C ILE A 402 36.60 -0.62 -23.39
N ASN A 403 35.75 -1.46 -23.99
CA ASN A 403 35.07 -1.12 -25.24
C ASN A 403 33.76 -0.38 -24.95
N LEU A 404 33.68 0.88 -25.37
CA LEU A 404 32.48 1.71 -25.34
C LEU A 404 31.75 1.64 -26.69
N LYS A 405 30.46 1.38 -26.65
CA LYS A 405 29.50 1.55 -27.75
C LYS A 405 28.48 2.62 -27.39
N VAL A 406 28.32 3.61 -28.25
CA VAL A 406 27.25 4.62 -28.15
C VAL A 406 26.13 4.21 -29.08
N ILE A 407 24.92 4.05 -28.56
CA ILE A 407 23.75 3.51 -29.25
C ILE A 407 22.62 4.53 -29.16
N SER A 408 21.94 4.83 -30.27
CA SER A 408 20.76 5.69 -30.26
C SER A 408 19.55 4.99 -29.62
N ILE A 409 18.51 5.75 -29.25
CA ILE A 409 17.23 5.16 -28.77
C ILE A 409 16.58 4.18 -29.75
N THR A 410 16.90 4.27 -31.04
CA THR A 410 16.38 3.35 -32.07
C THR A 410 17.21 2.06 -32.16
N GLY A 411 18.18 1.86 -31.26
CA GLY A 411 19.07 0.70 -31.23
C GLY A 411 20.23 0.76 -32.22
N LYS A 412 20.48 1.89 -32.89
CA LYS A 412 21.56 2.02 -33.88
C LYS A 412 22.88 2.34 -33.19
N LEU A 413 23.92 1.54 -33.43
CA LEU A 413 25.30 1.87 -33.05
C LEU A 413 25.77 3.11 -33.81
N VAL A 414 26.15 4.16 -33.09
CA VAL A 414 26.59 5.45 -33.66
C VAL A 414 28.08 5.76 -33.41
N LYS A 415 28.69 5.14 -32.40
CA LYS A 415 30.13 5.27 -32.12
C LYS A 415 30.62 4.02 -31.39
N GLU A 416 31.86 3.63 -31.65
CA GLU A 416 32.57 2.61 -30.88
C GLU A 416 34.00 3.07 -30.61
N VAL A 417 34.48 2.98 -29.36
CA VAL A 417 35.78 3.47 -28.90
C VAL A 417 36.34 2.55 -27.82
N THR A 418 37.63 2.28 -27.84
CA THR A 418 38.34 1.62 -26.72
C THR A 418 38.88 2.68 -25.75
N LEU A 419 38.62 2.50 -24.46
CA LEU A 419 38.99 3.40 -23.37
C LEU A 419 40.02 2.73 -22.46
N GLY A 420 40.92 3.53 -21.89
CA GLY A 420 41.84 3.09 -20.84
C GLY A 420 41.37 3.49 -19.44
N THR A 421 42.16 3.18 -18.42
CA THR A 421 41.96 3.73 -17.07
C THR A 421 42.16 5.25 -17.04
N GLY A 422 41.55 5.92 -16.06
CA GLY A 422 41.57 7.37 -15.93
C GLY A 422 40.53 8.07 -16.81
N VAL A 423 40.80 9.32 -17.18
CA VAL A 423 39.85 10.18 -17.88
C VAL A 423 39.97 10.02 -19.39
N ASN A 424 38.89 9.60 -20.04
CA ASN A 424 38.81 9.40 -21.49
C ASN A 424 37.80 10.38 -22.09
N THR A 425 38.20 11.16 -23.09
CA THR A 425 37.30 12.09 -23.77
C THR A 425 36.68 11.43 -25.00
N VAL A 426 35.36 11.51 -25.13
CA VAL A 426 34.57 10.96 -26.22
C VAL A 426 33.86 12.10 -26.95
N ASP A 427 34.07 12.16 -28.27
CA ASP A 427 33.45 13.14 -29.17
C ASP A 427 32.39 12.47 -30.05
N ILE A 428 31.16 13.00 -29.93
CA ILE A 428 29.95 12.62 -30.68
C ILE A 428 29.32 13.84 -31.38
N ASN A 429 30.10 14.89 -31.67
CA ASN A 429 29.65 16.03 -32.45
C ASN A 429 29.08 15.58 -33.80
N GLY A 430 27.95 16.20 -34.20
CA GLY A 430 27.25 15.89 -35.45
C GLY A 430 26.15 14.83 -35.32
N LEU A 431 25.94 14.24 -34.13
CA LEU A 431 24.74 13.46 -33.84
C LEU A 431 23.55 14.38 -33.52
N ALA A 432 22.33 13.88 -33.72
CA ALA A 432 21.11 14.62 -33.38
C ALA A 432 20.94 14.70 -31.86
N SER A 433 20.38 15.79 -31.36
CA SER A 433 20.03 15.91 -29.94
C SER A 433 19.03 14.83 -29.51
N GLY A 434 19.15 14.38 -28.26
CA GLY A 434 18.35 13.29 -27.72
C GLY A 434 19.11 12.37 -26.77
N LEU A 435 18.45 11.26 -26.41
CA LEU A 435 18.99 10.25 -25.50
C LEU A 435 19.86 9.23 -26.26
N TYR A 436 21.00 8.89 -25.69
CA TYR A 436 21.88 7.82 -26.14
C TYR A 436 22.18 6.87 -24.98
N ILE A 437 22.48 5.63 -25.34
CA ILE A 437 22.90 4.58 -24.43
C ILE A 437 24.39 4.34 -24.64
N LEU A 438 25.17 4.50 -23.57
CA LEU A 438 26.57 4.12 -23.49
C LEU A 438 26.63 2.71 -22.97
N ASN A 439 27.17 1.79 -23.76
CA ASN A 439 27.34 0.40 -23.41
C ASN A 439 28.83 0.13 -23.30
N LEU A 440 29.32 -0.10 -22.10
CA LEU A 440 30.72 -0.36 -21.81
C LEU A 440 30.92 -1.85 -21.53
N THR A 441 31.91 -2.45 -22.17
CA THR A 441 32.24 -3.87 -22.01
C THR A 441 33.72 -4.03 -21.66
N PHE A 442 33.99 -4.84 -20.64
CA PHE A 442 35.34 -5.20 -20.20
C PHE A 442 35.28 -6.60 -19.59
N ASP A 443 36.21 -7.46 -20.00
CA ASP A 443 36.20 -8.90 -19.70
C ASP A 443 34.84 -9.56 -20.04
N THR A 444 34.16 -10.12 -19.04
CA THR A 444 32.82 -10.71 -19.16
C THR A 444 31.70 -9.76 -18.68
N ASN A 445 32.04 -8.54 -18.27
CA ASN A 445 31.12 -7.60 -17.66
C ASN A 445 30.64 -6.55 -18.67
N GLN A 446 29.43 -6.04 -18.43
CA GLN A 446 28.80 -5.01 -19.23
C GLN A 446 28.13 -3.99 -18.31
N VAL A 447 28.31 -2.70 -18.62
CA VAL A 447 27.69 -1.59 -17.89
C VAL A 447 26.97 -0.68 -18.88
N THR A 448 25.78 -0.22 -18.50
CA THR A 448 24.99 0.68 -19.33
C THR A 448 24.82 2.04 -18.66
N HIS A 449 25.02 3.13 -19.40
CA HIS A 449 24.82 4.48 -18.90
C HIS A 449 23.98 5.31 -19.87
N LYS A 450 23.10 6.17 -19.34
CA LYS A 450 22.29 7.09 -20.15
C LYS A 450 23.08 8.37 -20.42
N LEU A 451 23.12 8.86 -21.65
CA LEU A 451 23.73 10.14 -22.03
C LEU A 451 22.72 11.02 -22.76
N ILE A 452 22.57 12.26 -22.32
CA ILE A 452 21.71 13.26 -22.97
C ILE A 452 22.59 14.20 -23.80
N LEU A 453 22.33 14.28 -25.11
CA LEU A 453 22.94 15.26 -26.01
C LEU A 453 21.95 16.41 -26.24
N ASN A 454 22.33 17.64 -25.87
CA ASN A 454 21.52 18.84 -26.07
C ASN A 454 21.46 19.31 -27.52
#